data_AF-A0A6V7I1E2-F1
#
_entry.id   AF-A0A6V7I1E2-F1
#
_cell.length_a   1.000
_cell.length_b   1.000
_cell.length_c   1.000
_cell.angle_alpha   90.00
_cell.angle_beta   90.00
_cell.angle_gamma   90.00
#
_symmetry.space_group_name_H-M   'P 1'
#
loop_
_entity.id
_entity.type
_entity.pdbx_description
1 polymer ?
#
loop_
_entity_poly.entity_id
_entity_poly.type
_entity_poly.pdbx_seq_one_letter_code
_entity_poly.pdbx_strand_id
1 'polypeptide(L)' 'SNSVAWNPHKMLGTPFQCSLFLVKGRNILHEANCANATYLFQQDKFYDVSWDTGDKSVQCGRK' A
#
# COMPACT_ATOMS: atom_id res chain seq x y z
N SER A 1 13.22 14.20 -6.62
CA SER A 1 12.11 13.38 -7.16
C SER A 1 10.94 13.37 -6.18
N ASN A 2 9.71 13.20 -6.68
CA ASN A 2 8.49 13.08 -5.86
C ASN A 2 8.06 11.61 -5.66
N SER A 3 8.61 10.69 -6.45
CA SER A 3 8.39 9.25 -6.29
C SER A 3 9.57 8.42 -6.83
N VAL A 4 9.64 7.16 -6.44
CA VAL A 4 10.65 6.17 -6.88
C VAL A 4 9.97 4.82 -7.05
N ALA A 5 10.16 4.18 -8.21
CA ALA A 5 9.83 2.78 -8.43
C ALA A 5 11.10 1.94 -8.37
N TRP A 6 11.13 0.92 -7.53
CA TRP A 6 12.29 0.06 -7.33
C TRP A 6 11.91 -1.41 -7.29
N ASN A 7 12.66 -2.24 -8.01
CA ASN A 7 12.45 -3.67 -8.09
C ASN A 7 13.62 -4.42 -7.45
N PRO A 8 13.57 -4.69 -6.12
CA PRO A 8 14.55 -5.55 -5.46
C PRO A 8 14.79 -6.89 -6.18
N HIS A 9 13.76 -7.46 -6.82
CA HIS A 9 13.88 -8.74 -7.54
C HIS A 9 14.78 -8.69 -8.78
N LYS A 10 15.27 -7.51 -9.17
CA LYS A 10 16.29 -7.37 -10.21
C LYS A 10 17.66 -7.47 -9.55
N MET A 11 18.21 -6.35 -9.10
CA MET A 11 19.61 -6.25 -8.67
C MET A 11 19.88 -6.79 -7.25
N LEU A 12 18.85 -6.90 -6.40
CA LEU A 12 19.03 -7.40 -5.02
C LEU A 12 18.78 -8.90 -4.88
N GLY A 13 18.46 -9.61 -5.97
CA GLY A 13 18.30 -11.07 -5.95
C GLY A 13 17.10 -11.59 -5.16
N THR A 14 16.15 -10.72 -4.77
CA THR A 14 14.93 -11.19 -4.09
C THR A 14 14.06 -12.02 -5.04
N PRO A 15 13.32 -13.04 -4.56
CA PRO A 15 12.40 -13.80 -5.42
C PRO A 15 11.35 -12.93 -6.11
N PHE A 16 10.95 -13.31 -7.32
CA PHE A 16 9.91 -12.64 -8.09
C PHE A 16 8.50 -13.02 -7.55
N GLN A 17 7.58 -12.08 -7.29
CA GLN A 17 7.63 -10.63 -7.49
C GLN A 17 8.01 -9.89 -6.19
N CYS A 18 8.89 -8.88 -6.30
CA CYS A 18 9.18 -7.93 -5.22
C CYS A 18 9.45 -6.53 -5.78
N SER A 19 8.46 -5.64 -5.71
CA SER A 19 8.54 -4.27 -6.23
C SER A 19 8.00 -3.28 -5.21
N LEU A 20 8.59 -2.09 -5.18
CA LEU A 20 8.28 -1.01 -4.27
C LEU A 20 7.94 0.25 -5.07
N PHE A 21 6.88 0.94 -4.66
CA PHE A 21 6.56 2.28 -5.14
C PHE A 21 6.56 3.24 -3.96
N LEU A 22 7.57 4.11 -3.91
CA LEU A 22 7.79 5.06 -2.83
C LEU A 22 7.34 6.45 -3.30
N VAL A 23 6.54 7.13 -2.49
CA VAL A 23 6.02 8.48 -2.80
C VAL A 23 6.45 9.44 -1.69
N LYS A 24 6.85 10.65 -2.08
CA LYS A 24 7.17 11.74 -1.15
C LYS A 24 5.88 12.41 -0.70
N GLY A 25 5.54 12.28 0.57
CA GLY A 25 4.36 12.87 1.19
C GLY A 25 3.53 11.83 1.93
N ARG A 26 2.80 12.26 2.96
CA ARG A 26 1.93 11.38 3.75
C ARG A 26 0.55 11.31 3.12
N ASN A 27 -0.13 10.17 3.26
CA ASN A 27 -1.52 9.93 2.85
C ASN A 27 -1.88 10.08 1.37
N ILE A 28 -0.99 10.55 0.49
CA ILE A 28 -1.25 10.72 -0.96
C ILE A 28 -1.81 9.43 -1.60
N LEU A 29 -1.22 8.27 -1.27
CA LEU A 29 -1.69 6.99 -1.81
C LEU A 29 -3.05 6.56 -1.25
N HIS A 30 -3.38 6.94 -0.02
CA HIS A 30 -4.69 6.69 0.55
C HIS A 30 -5.73 7.55 -0.16
N GLU A 31 -5.52 8.87 -0.22
CA GLU A 31 -6.45 9.80 -0.87
C GLU A 31 -6.69 9.47 -2.34
N ALA A 32 -5.68 8.97 -3.05
CA ALA A 32 -5.79 8.60 -4.46
C ALA A 32 -6.53 7.27 -4.70
N ASN A 33 -6.38 6.28 -3.82
CA ASN A 33 -6.83 4.90 -4.09
C ASN A 33 -7.99 4.43 -3.20
N CYS A 34 -8.27 5.12 -2.11
CA CYS A 34 -9.21 4.67 -1.08
C CYS A 34 -10.63 4.49 -1.65
N ALA A 35 -11.20 3.31 -1.38
CA ALA A 35 -12.57 2.99 -1.75
C ALA A 35 -13.53 3.07 -0.56
N ASN A 36 -13.02 3.20 0.68
CA ASN A 36 -13.80 3.21 1.92
C ASN A 36 -14.79 2.03 2.01
N ALA A 37 -14.34 0.84 1.61
CA ALA A 37 -15.16 -0.37 1.65
C ALA A 37 -15.41 -0.80 3.10
N THR A 38 -16.62 -0.52 3.62
CA THR A 38 -17.00 -0.77 5.02
C THR A 38 -16.91 -2.24 5.43
N TYR A 39 -17.04 -3.16 4.47
CA TYR A 39 -16.92 -4.61 4.71
C TYR A 39 -15.46 -5.11 4.81
N LEU A 40 -14.48 -4.30 4.40
CA LEU A 40 -13.05 -4.62 4.47
C LEU A 40 -12.32 -3.80 5.55
N PHE A 41 -12.69 -2.52 5.67
CA PHE A 41 -12.02 -1.54 6.53
C PHE A 41 -12.97 -1.06 7.64
N GLN A 42 -13.39 -1.99 8.50
CA GLN A 42 -14.19 -1.66 9.68
C GLN A 42 -13.41 -0.73 10.61
N GLN A 43 -14.06 0.35 11.08
CA GLN A 43 -13.42 1.37 11.93
C GLN A 43 -13.52 1.07 13.43
N ASP A 44 -14.29 0.04 13.81
CA ASP A 44 -14.57 -0.38 15.18
C ASP A 44 -13.73 -1.60 15.63
N LYS A 45 -12.61 -1.85 14.96
CA LYS A 45 -11.69 -2.93 15.34
C LYS A 45 -11.04 -2.62 16.70
N PHE A 46 -10.71 -3.69 17.44
CA PHE A 46 -10.07 -3.60 18.77
C PHE A 46 -8.59 -3.17 18.74
N TYR A 47 -8.07 -2.78 17.57
CA TYR A 47 -6.70 -2.34 17.33
C TYR A 47 -6.70 -1.05 16.49
N ASP A 48 -5.57 -0.35 16.46
CA ASP A 48 -5.41 0.87 15.67
C ASP A 48 -5.52 0.57 14.15
N VAL A 49 -6.63 1.00 13.54
CA VAL A 49 -6.91 0.77 12.11
C VAL A 49 -5.96 1.55 11.18
N SER A 50 -5.13 2.46 11.69
CA SER A 50 -4.12 3.15 10.89
C SER A 50 -3.07 2.20 10.28
N TRP A 51 -2.93 1.00 10.85
CA TRP A 51 -2.09 -0.09 10.34
C TRP A 51 -2.72 -0.83 9.15
N ASP A 52 -4.01 -0.66 8.88
CA ASP A 52 -4.67 -1.23 7.71
C ASP A 52 -4.27 -0.42 6.46
N THR A 53 -3.39 -0.96 5.62
CA THR A 53 -2.87 -0.25 4.45
C THR A 53 -3.60 -0.54 3.14
N GLY A 54 -4.69 -1.30 3.17
CA GLY A 54 -5.35 -1.79 1.95
C GLY A 54 -5.84 -0.66 1.05
N ASP A 55 -6.48 0.37 1.63
CA ASP A 55 -6.97 1.55 0.90
C ASP A 55 -5.87 2.46 0.32
N LYS A 56 -4.59 2.16 0.57
CA LYS A 56 -3.46 2.83 -0.11
C LYS A 56 -3.12 2.18 -1.45
N SER A 57 -3.68 1.01 -1.75
CA SER A 57 -3.37 0.18 -2.91
C SER A 57 -4.52 0.22 -3.92
N VAL A 58 -4.18 0.12 -5.20
CA VAL A 58 -5.18 -0.12 -6.27
C VAL A 58 -5.73 -1.55 -6.20
N GLN A 59 -4.99 -2.48 -5.58
CA GLN A 59 -5.40 -3.88 -5.44
C GLN A 59 -6.22 -4.08 -4.17
N CYS A 60 -7.29 -4.88 -4.26
CA CYS A 60 -8.04 -5.36 -3.10
C CYS A 60 -7.24 -6.44 -2.33
N GLY A 61 -7.04 -7.62 -2.94
CA GLY A 61 -6.18 -8.66 -2.42
C GLY A 61 -4.71 -8.46 -2.83
N ARG A 62 -3.77 -8.73 -1.92
CA ARG A 62 -2.32 -8.66 -2.19
C ARG A 62 -1.60 -9.87 -1.58
N LYS A 63 -0.55 -10.34 -2.27
CA LYS A 63 0.36 -11.40 -1.80
C LYS A 63 1.24 -10.93 -0.64
#